data_AF-A0A924CGY4-F1
#
_entry.id   AF-A0A924CGY4-F1
#
_cell.length_a   1.000
_cell.length_b   1.000
_cell.length_c   1.000
_cell.angle_alpha   90.00
_cell.angle_beta   90.00
_cell.angle_gamma   90.00
#
_symmetry.space_group_name_H-M   'P 1'
#
loop_
_entity.id
_entity.type
_entity.pdbx_description
1 polymer ?
#
loop_
_entity_poly.entity_id
_entity_poly.type
_entity_poly.pdbx_seq_one_letter_code
_entity_poly.pdbx_strand_id
1 'polypeptide(L)'
;MADYFYGITDKGKRREKNEDTFFVREIMNRRLMVACVIDGVGGYRGGDIAAAIARSVILKHLETVSDNVIESLRQAIIAANAAINQQKKSDDKNERMACVLTCAVADVQNNKCWYAHVGDTRIYLLRDHSLIKISSDHSAVGFLEESGRLSEEEAMRHPRRNEINKALGFEEDIAKTDDFIETGESPFLSGDLLLLCSDGLTDMISSGKIVSVLATNKSLAEKSKALVDAANDAGGNDNITAVLVVNNNPPKQKPAPVPLERKKDATTTAPVTNEVLPAKDIAGTKSNRSRRLALPALVLVGMLVVAAAITFKKNTKTTPKYILPAQDVQKKNEPLTQLLLHINDSTKIYGLAAKENVLEIMDAIVISKDSFYLKGNGATIMADSLYKGAALVINSSAKHIVLDSLVFKNFDVGMIVQKSNIILKNIRFINCRVPVQYSLSFPDSLVSGRCKDSIFINNSNLK
;
A
#
# COMPACT_ATOMS: atom_id res chain seq x y z
N MET A 1 26.75 -19.81 -11.95
CA MET A 1 26.16 -18.47 -11.81
C MET A 1 24.93 -18.69 -10.94
N ALA A 2 24.71 -17.94 -9.86
CA ALA A 2 23.52 -18.15 -9.04
C ALA A 2 22.31 -17.69 -9.87
N ASP A 3 21.40 -18.61 -10.21
CA ASP A 3 20.18 -18.27 -10.95
C ASP A 3 19.25 -17.53 -9.98
N TYR A 4 19.11 -16.21 -10.16
CA TYR A 4 18.26 -15.36 -9.33
C TYR A 4 16.78 -15.44 -9.71
N PHE A 5 16.47 -16.06 -10.85
CA PHE A 5 15.11 -16.21 -11.32
C PHE A 5 14.97 -17.41 -12.25
N TYR A 6 13.75 -17.90 -12.39
CA TYR A 6 13.39 -18.92 -13.38
C TYR A 6 11.91 -18.81 -13.71
N GLY A 7 11.54 -19.00 -14.98
CA GLY A 7 10.14 -19.01 -15.40
C GLY A 7 9.83 -20.25 -16.25
N ILE A 8 8.62 -20.77 -16.10
CA ILE A 8 8.10 -21.90 -16.85
C ILE A 8 6.63 -21.66 -17.20
N THR A 9 6.21 -22.17 -18.35
CA THR A 9 4.79 -22.26 -18.73
C THR A 9 4.53 -23.65 -19.29
N ASP A 10 3.35 -24.18 -19.00
CA ASP A 10 2.86 -25.46 -19.47
C ASP A 10 1.41 -25.32 -19.90
N LYS A 11 1.02 -26.06 -20.93
CA LYS A 11 -0.32 -25.99 -21.48
C LYS A 11 -1.38 -26.56 -20.52
N GLY A 12 -0.98 -27.36 -19.56
CA GLY A 12 -1.89 -28.18 -18.79
C GLY A 12 -2.31 -29.45 -19.53
N LYS A 13 -3.10 -30.28 -18.86
CA LYS A 13 -3.60 -31.57 -19.38
C LYS A 13 -4.90 -31.45 -20.17
N ARG A 14 -5.68 -30.37 -19.99
CA ARG A 14 -7.03 -30.23 -20.59
C ARG A 14 -7.13 -29.24 -21.75
N ARG A 15 -6.21 -28.28 -21.86
CA ARG A 15 -6.24 -27.27 -22.92
C ARG A 15 -5.56 -27.76 -24.21
N GLU A 16 -6.07 -27.30 -25.35
CA GLU A 16 -5.48 -27.60 -26.67
C GLU A 16 -4.29 -26.70 -27.01
N LYS A 17 -4.33 -25.45 -26.52
CA LYS A 17 -3.31 -24.43 -26.71
C LYS A 17 -2.89 -23.80 -25.38
N ASN A 18 -1.72 -23.19 -25.38
CA ASN A 18 -1.24 -22.38 -24.27
C ASN A 18 -1.42 -20.89 -24.64
N GLU A 19 -2.34 -20.24 -23.95
CA GLU A 19 -2.65 -18.80 -24.09
C GLU A 19 -1.89 -17.96 -23.05
N ASP A 20 -1.23 -18.60 -22.08
CA ASP A 20 -0.32 -17.95 -21.17
C ASP A 20 1.02 -17.60 -21.85
N THR A 21 1.65 -16.55 -21.34
CA THR A 21 3.05 -16.28 -21.57
C THR A 21 3.70 -15.61 -20.36
N PHE A 22 5.03 -15.62 -20.31
CA PHE A 22 5.78 -14.87 -19.29
C PHE A 22 7.04 -14.24 -19.88
N PHE A 23 7.68 -13.39 -19.08
CA PHE A 23 9.08 -13.06 -19.26
C PHE A 23 9.74 -12.80 -17.90
N VAL A 24 11.03 -13.10 -17.80
CA VAL A 24 11.85 -12.74 -16.66
C VAL A 24 13.28 -12.48 -17.12
N ARG A 25 13.87 -11.35 -16.70
CA ARG A 25 15.24 -10.98 -17.07
C ARG A 25 15.81 -9.86 -16.20
N GLU A 26 17.12 -9.72 -16.26
CA GLU A 26 17.84 -8.53 -15.79
C GLU A 26 17.62 -7.34 -16.74
N ILE A 27 17.47 -6.15 -16.16
CA ILE A 27 17.43 -4.86 -16.88
C ILE A 27 18.39 -3.88 -16.20
N MET A 28 18.58 -2.69 -16.79
CA MET A 28 19.40 -1.61 -16.20
C MET A 28 20.80 -2.10 -15.79
N ASN A 29 21.52 -2.79 -16.69
CA ASN A 29 22.84 -3.38 -16.43
C ASN A 29 22.88 -4.33 -15.22
N ARG A 30 21.89 -5.22 -15.10
CA ARG A 30 21.75 -6.19 -13.99
C ARG A 30 21.44 -5.58 -12.62
N ARG A 31 21.07 -4.30 -12.58
CA ARG A 31 20.64 -3.65 -11.33
C ARG A 31 19.27 -4.16 -10.87
N LEU A 32 18.34 -4.29 -11.81
CA LEU A 32 16.97 -4.67 -11.54
C LEU A 32 16.63 -5.96 -12.26
N MET A 33 15.70 -6.72 -11.68
CA MET A 33 15.07 -7.86 -12.34
C MET A 33 13.61 -7.51 -12.63
N VAL A 34 13.15 -7.80 -13.83
CA VAL A 34 11.74 -7.69 -14.21
C VAL A 34 11.17 -9.07 -14.46
N ALA A 35 9.99 -9.33 -13.93
CA ALA A 35 9.24 -10.58 -14.10
C ALA A 35 7.79 -10.25 -14.41
N CYS A 36 7.17 -10.99 -15.32
CA CYS A 36 5.76 -10.83 -15.63
C CYS A 36 5.14 -12.16 -16.06
N VAL A 37 3.95 -12.44 -15.53
CA VAL A 37 3.06 -13.51 -15.99
C VAL A 37 1.84 -12.86 -16.61
N ILE A 38 1.43 -13.38 -17.77
CA ILE A 38 0.34 -12.88 -18.57
C ILE A 38 -0.50 -14.08 -18.98
N ASP A 39 -1.79 -14.03 -18.71
CA ASP A 39 -2.76 -15.06 -19.06
C ASP A 39 -3.74 -14.48 -20.09
N GLY A 40 -3.79 -15.13 -21.26
CA GLY A 40 -4.73 -14.79 -22.30
C GLY A 40 -6.12 -15.32 -21.97
N VAL A 41 -7.09 -14.43 -21.76
CA VAL A 41 -8.43 -14.81 -21.31
C VAL A 41 -9.15 -15.61 -22.39
N GLY A 42 -9.26 -16.92 -22.17
CA GLY A 42 -9.86 -17.91 -23.07
C GLY A 42 -11.39 -17.97 -22.99
N GLY A 43 -12.03 -18.23 -24.13
CA GLY A 43 -13.49 -18.25 -24.31
C GLY A 43 -13.92 -17.60 -25.63
N TYR A 44 -13.03 -16.79 -26.20
CA TYR A 44 -13.13 -16.20 -27.53
C TYR A 44 -11.80 -16.41 -28.28
N ARG A 45 -11.75 -16.02 -29.57
CA ARG A 45 -10.51 -16.06 -30.35
C ARG A 45 -9.57 -14.93 -29.90
N GLY A 46 -8.28 -15.25 -29.70
CA GLY A 46 -7.19 -14.27 -29.63
C GLY A 46 -6.54 -14.06 -28.25
N GLY A 47 -6.83 -14.87 -27.23
CA GLY A 47 -6.17 -14.75 -25.91
C GLY A 47 -4.64 -14.82 -26.02
N ASP A 48 -4.13 -15.81 -26.77
CA ASP A 48 -2.71 -15.95 -27.13
C ASP A 48 -2.13 -14.71 -27.80
N ILE A 49 -2.88 -14.08 -28.72
CA ILE A 49 -2.48 -12.85 -29.41
C ILE A 49 -2.41 -11.67 -28.43
N ALA A 50 -3.43 -11.49 -27.58
CA ALA A 50 -3.45 -10.42 -26.58
C ALA A 50 -2.28 -10.56 -25.59
N ALA A 51 -2.04 -11.78 -25.10
CA ALA A 51 -0.94 -12.08 -24.20
C ALA A 51 0.43 -11.81 -24.85
N ALA A 52 0.61 -12.18 -26.12
CA ALA A 52 1.82 -11.91 -26.88
C ALA A 52 2.07 -10.40 -27.11
N ILE A 53 1.03 -9.63 -27.42
CA ILE A 53 1.10 -8.17 -27.57
C ILE A 53 1.49 -7.54 -26.24
N ALA A 54 0.80 -7.88 -25.15
CA ALA A 54 1.10 -7.37 -23.82
C ALA A 54 2.55 -7.66 -23.43
N ARG A 55 3.02 -8.90 -23.63
CA ARG A 55 4.40 -9.29 -23.38
C ARG A 55 5.38 -8.41 -24.12
N SER A 56 5.19 -8.23 -25.43
CA SER A 56 6.12 -7.46 -26.26
C SER A 56 6.15 -5.98 -25.86
N VAL A 57 4.99 -5.38 -25.58
CA VAL A 57 4.88 -3.95 -25.28
C VAL A 57 5.43 -3.65 -23.89
N ILE A 58 5.03 -4.43 -22.88
CA ILE A 58 5.48 -4.23 -21.49
C ILE A 58 6.99 -4.41 -21.40
N LEU A 59 7.51 -5.49 -22.01
CA LEU A 59 8.93 -5.76 -21.99
C LEU A 59 9.73 -4.61 -22.60
N LYS A 60 9.31 -4.10 -23.76
CA LYS A 60 9.96 -2.97 -24.42
C LYS A 60 9.92 -1.69 -23.56
N HIS A 61 8.78 -1.42 -22.93
CA HIS A 61 8.62 -0.23 -22.08
C HIS A 61 9.51 -0.28 -20.83
N LEU A 62 9.77 -1.49 -20.31
CA LEU A 62 10.57 -1.71 -19.11
C LEU A 62 12.05 -2.01 -19.39
N GLU A 63 12.52 -1.91 -20.64
CA GLU A 63 13.97 -1.97 -20.94
C GLU A 63 14.73 -0.83 -20.24
N THR A 64 14.09 0.33 -20.15
CA THR A 64 14.56 1.50 -19.40
C THR A 64 13.49 1.90 -18.39
N VAL A 65 13.80 1.80 -17.11
CA VAL A 65 12.88 2.18 -16.03
C VAL A 65 13.33 3.52 -15.48
N SER A 66 12.38 4.45 -15.33
CA SER A 66 12.65 5.74 -14.69
C SER A 66 12.89 5.58 -13.18
N ASP A 67 13.27 6.64 -12.49
CA ASP A 67 13.39 6.61 -11.03
C ASP A 67 12.05 6.26 -10.33
N ASN A 68 10.92 6.51 -11.00
CA ASN A 68 9.59 6.08 -10.56
C ASN A 68 9.22 4.75 -11.22
N VAL A 69 9.56 3.65 -10.56
CA VAL A 69 9.30 2.28 -11.04
C VAL A 69 7.81 1.99 -11.16
N ILE A 70 6.99 2.45 -10.20
CA ILE A 70 5.53 2.25 -10.22
C ILE A 70 4.92 2.90 -11.46
N GLU A 71 5.29 4.15 -11.74
CA GLU A 71 4.76 4.84 -12.91
C GLU A 71 5.22 4.17 -14.22
N SER A 72 6.46 3.67 -14.27
CA SER A 72 6.96 2.95 -15.44
C SER A 72 6.18 1.65 -15.67
N LEU A 73 5.86 0.90 -14.62
CA LEU A 73 4.98 -0.28 -14.67
C LEU A 73 3.57 0.07 -15.14
N ARG A 74 2.98 1.14 -14.60
CA ARG A 74 1.64 1.62 -14.95
C ARG A 74 1.56 2.02 -16.43
N GLN A 75 2.53 2.81 -16.90
CA GLN A 75 2.60 3.22 -18.31
C GLN A 75 2.82 2.05 -19.26
N ALA A 76 3.61 1.05 -18.86
CA ALA A 76 3.79 -0.17 -19.64
C ALA A 76 2.46 -0.93 -19.84
N ILE A 77 1.64 -1.03 -18.79
CA ILE A 77 0.32 -1.68 -18.86
C ILE A 77 -0.68 -0.86 -19.69
N ILE A 78 -0.71 0.47 -19.52
CA ILE A 78 -1.54 1.37 -20.33
C ILE A 78 -1.20 1.25 -21.81
N ALA A 79 0.11 1.23 -22.14
CA ALA A 79 0.58 1.07 -23.51
C ALA A 79 0.20 -0.32 -24.08
N ALA A 80 0.28 -1.38 -23.28
CA ALA A 80 -0.15 -2.71 -23.68
C ALA A 80 -1.65 -2.77 -23.98
N ASN A 81 -2.49 -2.17 -23.13
CA ASN A 81 -3.92 -2.07 -23.36
C ASN A 81 -4.24 -1.32 -24.67
N ALA A 82 -3.57 -0.20 -24.92
CA ALA A 82 -3.74 0.57 -26.14
C ALA A 82 -3.36 -0.24 -27.39
N ALA A 83 -2.26 -1.00 -27.35
CA ALA A 83 -1.83 -1.85 -28.45
C ALA A 83 -2.81 -3.01 -28.72
N ILE A 84 -3.34 -3.65 -27.66
CA ILE A 84 -4.38 -4.66 -27.76
C ILE A 84 -5.63 -4.04 -28.43
N ASN A 85 -6.12 -2.91 -27.93
CA ASN A 85 -7.29 -2.24 -28.50
C ASN A 85 -7.07 -1.79 -29.96
N GLN A 86 -5.87 -1.37 -30.33
CA GLN A 86 -5.54 -1.07 -31.73
C GLN A 86 -5.64 -2.33 -32.62
N GLN A 87 -5.11 -3.46 -32.15
CA GLN A 87 -5.19 -4.71 -32.87
C GLN A 87 -6.65 -5.20 -33.00
N LYS A 88 -7.49 -5.03 -31.96
CA LYS A 88 -8.94 -5.32 -32.02
C LYS A 88 -9.64 -4.53 -33.13
N LYS A 89 -9.27 -3.26 -33.31
CA LYS A 89 -9.81 -2.38 -34.37
C LYS A 89 -9.35 -2.76 -35.78
N SER A 90 -8.27 -3.52 -35.91
CA SER A 90 -7.67 -3.87 -37.21
C SER A 90 -8.14 -5.23 -37.76
N ASP A 91 -8.67 -6.12 -36.91
CA ASP A 91 -9.13 -7.45 -37.30
C ASP A 91 -10.33 -7.87 -36.44
N ASP A 92 -11.52 -7.88 -37.05
CA ASP A 92 -12.78 -8.26 -36.41
C ASP A 92 -12.74 -9.66 -35.77
N LYS A 93 -11.86 -10.56 -36.23
CA LYS A 93 -11.70 -11.89 -35.63
C LYS A 93 -11.13 -11.85 -34.21
N ASN A 94 -10.52 -10.73 -33.82
CA ASN A 94 -9.89 -10.51 -32.54
C ASN A 94 -10.65 -9.52 -31.66
N GLU A 95 -11.89 -9.16 -32.02
CA GLU A 95 -12.71 -8.15 -31.31
C GLU A 95 -12.89 -8.43 -29.80
N ARG A 96 -12.68 -9.67 -29.36
CA ARG A 96 -12.83 -10.08 -27.95
C ARG A 96 -11.53 -10.52 -27.30
N MET A 97 -10.39 -10.32 -27.94
CA MET A 97 -9.11 -10.68 -27.33
C MET A 97 -8.86 -9.82 -26.09
N ALA A 98 -8.40 -10.47 -25.03
CA ALA A 98 -8.09 -9.84 -23.76
C ALA A 98 -7.02 -10.67 -23.03
N CYS A 99 -6.34 -10.04 -22.07
CA CYS A 99 -5.44 -10.74 -21.17
C CYS A 99 -5.43 -10.09 -19.79
N VAL A 100 -5.06 -10.88 -18.79
CA VAL A 100 -4.77 -10.45 -17.43
C VAL A 100 -3.27 -10.61 -17.19
N LEU A 101 -2.72 -9.86 -16.24
CA LEU A 101 -1.29 -9.92 -15.96
C LEU A 101 -0.91 -9.43 -14.57
N THR A 102 0.26 -9.92 -14.15
CA THR A 102 0.99 -9.42 -12.99
C THR A 102 2.43 -9.21 -13.41
N CYS A 103 2.95 -8.00 -13.19
CA CYS A 103 4.31 -7.60 -13.50
C CYS A 103 4.99 -7.09 -12.23
N ALA A 104 6.25 -7.47 -12.00
CA ALA A 104 7.04 -7.05 -10.86
C ALA A 104 8.45 -6.65 -11.28
N VAL A 105 8.99 -5.64 -10.60
CA VAL A 105 10.38 -5.21 -10.68
C VAL A 105 11.01 -5.37 -9.31
N ALA A 106 12.11 -6.11 -9.22
CA ALA A 106 12.86 -6.35 -7.99
C ALA A 106 14.24 -5.66 -8.04
N ASP A 107 14.53 -4.88 -7.00
CA ASP A 107 15.84 -4.29 -6.70
C ASP A 107 16.43 -4.99 -5.48
N VAL A 108 17.22 -6.03 -5.74
CA VAL A 108 17.91 -6.81 -4.69
C VAL A 108 19.02 -6.03 -4.00
N GLN A 109 19.52 -4.94 -4.59
CA GLN A 109 20.55 -4.11 -3.97
C GLN A 109 19.97 -3.19 -2.91
N ASN A 110 18.76 -2.69 -3.14
CA ASN A 110 18.02 -1.80 -2.24
C ASN A 110 16.95 -2.53 -1.41
N ASN A 111 16.81 -3.84 -1.57
CA ASN A 111 15.84 -4.70 -0.90
C ASN A 111 14.39 -4.26 -1.10
N LYS A 112 14.02 -3.95 -2.34
CA LYS A 112 12.68 -3.48 -2.70
C LYS A 112 12.13 -4.26 -3.88
N CYS A 113 10.81 -4.41 -3.92
CA CYS A 113 10.10 -4.81 -5.12
C CYS A 113 8.87 -3.92 -5.33
N TRP A 114 8.53 -3.70 -6.58
CA TRP A 114 7.32 -3.02 -7.02
C TRP A 114 6.54 -3.96 -7.92
N TYR A 115 5.22 -3.82 -7.91
CA TYR A 115 4.38 -4.60 -8.80
C TYR A 115 3.26 -3.73 -9.39
N ALA A 116 2.76 -4.20 -10.53
CA ALA A 116 1.52 -3.73 -11.12
C ALA A 116 0.72 -4.95 -11.63
N HIS A 117 -0.58 -4.93 -11.41
CA HIS A 117 -1.45 -6.07 -11.57
C HIS A 117 -2.81 -5.67 -12.15
N VAL A 118 -3.33 -6.50 -13.07
CA VAL A 118 -4.70 -6.43 -13.60
C VAL A 118 -5.22 -7.86 -13.77
N GLY A 119 -6.36 -8.18 -13.17
CA GLY A 119 -7.06 -9.46 -13.34
C GLY A 119 -6.84 -10.43 -12.18
N ASP A 120 -6.56 -11.70 -12.45
CA ASP A 120 -6.50 -12.78 -11.46
C ASP A 120 -5.24 -13.66 -11.53
N THR A 121 -4.27 -13.31 -12.38
CA THR A 121 -2.88 -13.76 -12.19
C THR A 121 -2.36 -13.23 -10.85
N ARG A 122 -1.54 -13.98 -10.12
CA ARG A 122 -1.17 -13.62 -8.74
C ARG A 122 0.32 -13.36 -8.56
N ILE A 123 0.65 -12.55 -7.56
CA ILE A 123 1.99 -12.42 -7.00
C ILE A 123 1.96 -12.78 -5.52
N TYR A 124 2.90 -13.63 -5.10
CA TYR A 124 3.12 -14.04 -3.73
C TYR A 124 4.56 -13.71 -3.30
N LEU A 125 4.72 -13.36 -2.02
CA LEU A 125 6.02 -13.27 -1.34
C LEU A 125 6.14 -14.42 -0.34
N LEU A 126 7.14 -15.27 -0.54
CA LEU A 126 7.55 -16.26 0.44
C LEU A 126 8.66 -15.67 1.32
N ARG A 127 8.38 -15.54 2.61
CA ARG A 127 9.33 -15.11 3.65
C ARG A 127 9.15 -15.97 4.89
N ASP A 128 10.25 -16.49 5.45
CA ASP A 128 10.22 -17.30 6.68
C ASP A 128 9.16 -18.42 6.64
N HIS A 129 9.11 -19.15 5.53
CA HIS A 129 8.12 -20.21 5.23
C HIS A 129 6.65 -19.76 5.18
N SER A 130 6.37 -18.46 5.26
CA SER A 130 5.04 -17.88 5.11
C SER A 130 4.85 -17.36 3.69
N LEU A 131 3.84 -17.88 2.99
CA LEU A 131 3.45 -17.41 1.66
C LEU A 131 2.38 -16.32 1.81
N ILE A 132 2.71 -15.11 1.40
CA ILE A 132 1.84 -13.95 1.51
C ILE A 132 1.39 -13.57 0.11
N LYS A 133 0.08 -13.67 -0.17
CA LYS A 133 -0.49 -13.12 -1.40
C LYS A 133 -0.35 -11.60 -1.37
N ILE A 134 0.30 -11.01 -2.38
CA ILE A 134 0.49 -9.56 -2.47
C ILE A 134 -0.68 -8.93 -3.23
N SER A 135 -1.04 -9.48 -4.38
CA SER A 135 -2.11 -8.98 -5.26
C SER A 135 -3.50 -9.32 -4.76
N SER A 136 -4.49 -8.55 -5.18
CA SER A 136 -5.91 -8.86 -5.00
C SER A 136 -6.54 -9.22 -6.33
N ASP A 137 -7.20 -10.37 -6.42
CA ASP A 137 -7.87 -10.81 -7.64
C ASP A 137 -8.99 -9.82 -8.01
N HIS A 138 -8.99 -9.33 -9.25
CA HIS A 138 -9.96 -8.36 -9.75
C HIS A 138 -11.26 -9.03 -10.16
N SER A 139 -11.90 -9.69 -9.20
CA SER A 139 -13.18 -10.39 -9.33
C SER A 139 -14.11 -10.07 -8.16
N ALA A 140 -15.40 -10.40 -8.29
CA ALA A 140 -16.33 -10.28 -7.18
C ALA A 140 -15.93 -11.18 -5.99
N VAL A 141 -15.37 -12.35 -6.27
CA VAL A 141 -14.88 -13.30 -5.26
C VAL A 141 -13.60 -12.77 -4.61
N GLY A 142 -12.68 -12.21 -5.38
CA GLY A 142 -11.45 -11.59 -4.88
C GLY A 142 -11.74 -10.42 -3.94
N PHE A 143 -12.76 -9.60 -4.24
CA PHE A 143 -13.21 -8.55 -3.32
C PHE A 143 -13.73 -9.13 -1.98
N LEU A 144 -14.50 -10.21 -2.03
CA LEU A 144 -14.99 -10.87 -0.81
C LEU A 144 -13.85 -11.46 0.02
N GLU A 145 -12.86 -12.06 -0.64
CA GLU A 145 -11.65 -12.57 0.00
C GLU A 145 -10.83 -11.44 0.65
N GLU A 146 -10.53 -10.39 -0.11
CA GLU A 146 -9.79 -9.23 0.37
C GLU A 146 -10.51 -8.54 1.54
N SER A 147 -11.85 -8.54 1.51
CA SER A 147 -12.65 -7.99 2.61
C SER A 147 -12.70 -8.86 3.87
N GLY A 148 -12.12 -10.07 3.83
CA GLY A 148 -12.17 -11.06 4.89
C GLY A 148 -13.53 -11.73 5.05
N ARG A 149 -14.46 -11.53 4.11
CA ARG A 149 -15.75 -12.23 4.07
C ARG A 149 -15.62 -13.67 3.59
N LEU A 150 -14.58 -13.95 2.81
CA LEU A 150 -14.13 -15.29 2.46
C LEU A 150 -12.65 -15.44 2.85
N SER A 151 -12.27 -16.63 3.28
CA SER A 151 -10.87 -17.06 3.26
C SER A 151 -10.41 -17.36 1.82
N GLU A 152 -9.09 -17.40 1.59
CA GLU A 152 -8.53 -17.82 0.29
C GLU A 152 -9.07 -19.20 -0.12
N GLU A 153 -9.14 -20.15 0.81
CA GLU A 153 -9.67 -21.48 0.54
C GLU A 153 -11.16 -21.51 0.18
N GLU A 154 -11.97 -20.61 0.76
CA GLU A 154 -13.39 -20.49 0.40
C GLU A 154 -13.56 -19.79 -0.95
N ALA A 155 -12.75 -18.76 -1.23
CA ALA A 155 -12.70 -18.09 -2.51
C ALA A 155 -12.38 -19.06 -3.66
N MET A 156 -11.37 -19.93 -3.46
CA MET A 156 -10.99 -20.96 -4.44
C MET A 156 -12.07 -22.03 -4.68
N ARG A 157 -13.03 -22.21 -3.76
CA ARG A 157 -14.17 -23.13 -3.93
C ARG A 157 -15.44 -22.43 -4.40
N HIS A 158 -15.41 -21.11 -4.57
CA HIS A 158 -16.58 -20.34 -4.92
C HIS A 158 -17.03 -20.63 -6.37
N PRO A 159 -18.34 -20.80 -6.65
CA PRO A 159 -18.83 -21.08 -8.00
C PRO A 159 -18.48 -20.02 -9.04
N ARG A 160 -18.33 -18.77 -8.60
CA ARG A 160 -18.04 -17.58 -9.44
C ARG A 160 -16.56 -17.17 -9.41
N ARG A 161 -15.64 -18.06 -9.00
CA ARG A 161 -14.22 -17.69 -8.82
C ARG A 161 -13.53 -17.28 -10.13
N ASN A 162 -13.97 -17.83 -11.27
CA ASN A 162 -13.40 -17.56 -12.60
C ASN A 162 -13.99 -16.28 -13.26
N GLU A 163 -14.74 -15.45 -12.54
CA GLU A 163 -15.34 -14.23 -13.09
C GLU A 163 -14.40 -13.04 -12.94
N ILE A 164 -13.78 -12.59 -14.04
CA ILE A 164 -12.85 -11.47 -14.05
C ILE A 164 -13.58 -10.16 -14.37
N ASN A 165 -13.36 -9.12 -13.54
CA ASN A 165 -13.93 -7.78 -13.74
C ASN A 165 -12.99 -6.83 -14.50
N LYS A 166 -11.67 -7.04 -14.40
CA LYS A 166 -10.66 -6.18 -15.04
C LYS A 166 -9.67 -7.01 -15.86
N ALA A 167 -9.55 -6.68 -17.13
CA ALA A 167 -8.58 -7.25 -18.05
C ALA A 167 -8.16 -6.22 -19.10
N LEU A 168 -6.95 -6.35 -19.64
CA LEU A 168 -6.53 -5.55 -20.78
C LEU A 168 -7.36 -5.93 -22.00
N GLY A 169 -7.83 -4.94 -22.74
CA GLY A 169 -8.74 -5.10 -23.87
C GLY A 169 -10.22 -5.05 -23.50
N PHE A 170 -10.61 -4.90 -22.23
CA PHE A 170 -12.00 -4.67 -21.84
C PHE A 170 -12.43 -3.22 -22.02
N GLU A 171 -11.57 -2.27 -21.63
CA GLU A 171 -11.81 -0.84 -21.75
C GLU A 171 -10.81 -0.20 -22.73
N GLU A 172 -11.27 0.80 -23.50
CA GLU A 172 -10.38 1.51 -24.43
C GLU A 172 -9.31 2.32 -23.71
N ASP A 173 -9.69 3.02 -22.63
CA ASP A 173 -8.84 3.97 -21.90
C ASP A 173 -8.80 3.68 -20.41
N ILE A 174 -8.05 2.64 -20.05
CA ILE A 174 -7.83 2.23 -18.66
C ILE A 174 -7.06 3.28 -17.83
N ALA A 175 -6.50 4.33 -18.46
CA ALA A 175 -5.77 5.38 -17.74
C ALA A 175 -6.69 6.38 -17.03
N LYS A 176 -7.97 6.43 -17.44
CA LYS A 176 -9.01 7.29 -16.82
C LYS A 176 -9.78 6.61 -15.69
N THR A 177 -9.70 5.29 -15.61
CA THR A 177 -10.40 4.52 -14.59
C THR A 177 -9.49 4.40 -13.36
N ASP A 178 -9.84 5.12 -12.30
CA ASP A 178 -9.15 5.03 -11.02
C ASP A 178 -9.12 3.57 -10.52
N ASP A 179 -8.01 3.17 -9.91
CA ASP A 179 -7.77 1.82 -9.38
C ASP A 179 -7.87 0.67 -10.41
N PHE A 180 -7.92 0.92 -11.74
CA PHE A 180 -7.95 -0.15 -12.74
C PHE A 180 -6.69 -1.04 -12.67
N ILE A 181 -5.53 -0.39 -12.53
CA ILE A 181 -4.24 -1.05 -12.36
C ILE A 181 -3.90 -1.00 -10.88
N GLU A 182 -3.89 -2.16 -10.23
CA GLU A 182 -3.39 -2.26 -8.86
C GLU A 182 -1.87 -2.11 -8.87
N THR A 183 -1.34 -1.26 -7.99
CA THR A 183 0.11 -1.09 -7.85
C THR A 183 0.53 -1.11 -6.38
N GLY A 184 1.76 -1.53 -6.11
CA GLY A 184 2.29 -1.50 -4.76
C GLY A 184 3.80 -1.69 -4.69
N GLU A 185 4.34 -1.45 -3.49
CA GLU A 185 5.73 -1.64 -3.12
C GLU A 185 5.81 -2.55 -1.88
N SER A 186 6.80 -3.45 -1.85
CA SER A 186 7.07 -4.29 -0.69
C SER A 186 8.58 -4.46 -0.48
N PRO A 187 9.07 -4.54 0.77
CA PRO A 187 10.43 -4.95 1.06
C PRO A 187 10.72 -6.34 0.45
N PHE A 188 11.85 -6.48 -0.22
CA PHE A 188 12.34 -7.73 -0.79
C PHE A 188 13.72 -8.04 -0.22
N LEU A 189 13.72 -8.65 0.96
CA LEU A 189 14.88 -8.87 1.82
C LEU A 189 15.64 -10.14 1.41
N SER A 190 16.86 -10.29 1.93
CA SER A 190 17.64 -11.52 1.78
C SER A 190 16.85 -12.75 2.25
N GLY A 191 16.83 -13.81 1.45
CA GLY A 191 16.10 -15.05 1.68
C GLY A 191 14.67 -15.04 1.11
N ASP A 192 14.15 -13.89 0.69
CA ASP A 192 12.80 -13.79 0.12
C ASP A 192 12.74 -14.38 -1.29
N LEU A 193 11.56 -14.91 -1.62
CA LEU A 193 11.24 -15.40 -2.95
C LEU A 193 9.89 -14.85 -3.40
N LEU A 194 9.84 -14.24 -4.58
CA LEU A 194 8.60 -13.89 -5.27
C LEU A 194 8.16 -15.04 -6.17
N LEU A 195 6.88 -15.37 -6.13
CA LEU A 195 6.20 -16.24 -7.09
C LEU A 195 5.16 -15.40 -7.82
N LEU A 196 5.29 -15.29 -9.14
CA LEU A 196 4.22 -14.82 -10.02
C LEU A 196 3.62 -16.05 -10.72
N CYS A 197 2.30 -16.14 -10.82
CA CYS A 197 1.66 -17.29 -11.46
C CYS A 197 0.30 -16.94 -12.10
N SER A 198 -0.12 -17.76 -13.06
CA SER A 198 -1.49 -17.78 -13.57
C SER A 198 -2.41 -18.55 -12.62
N ASP A 199 -3.73 -18.39 -12.82
CA ASP A 199 -4.76 -19.03 -12.00
C ASP A 199 -4.67 -20.57 -12.09
N GLY A 200 -4.24 -21.13 -13.23
CA GLY A 200 -4.10 -22.57 -13.43
C GLY A 200 -3.13 -23.26 -12.47
N LEU A 201 -2.23 -22.51 -11.82
CA LEU A 201 -1.47 -23.02 -10.69
C LEU A 201 -2.34 -23.07 -9.42
N THR A 202 -2.88 -21.93 -9.02
CA THR A 202 -3.56 -21.76 -7.73
C THR A 202 -4.93 -22.42 -7.66
N ASP A 203 -5.59 -22.63 -8.81
CA ASP A 203 -6.82 -23.41 -8.93
C ASP A 203 -6.59 -24.89 -8.65
N MET A 204 -5.40 -25.40 -8.96
CA MET A 204 -5.09 -26.83 -8.86
C MET A 204 -4.42 -27.20 -7.54
N ILE A 205 -3.61 -26.32 -6.95
CA ILE A 205 -2.87 -26.60 -5.72
C ILE A 205 -3.03 -25.50 -4.66
N SER A 206 -3.12 -25.90 -3.39
CA SER A 206 -3.26 -24.98 -2.27
C SER A 206 -1.96 -24.22 -1.96
N SER A 207 -2.09 -23.09 -1.25
CA SER A 207 -0.95 -22.31 -0.73
C SER A 207 0.00 -23.17 0.12
N GLY A 208 -0.52 -24.09 0.94
CA GLY A 208 0.29 -25.05 1.70
C GLY A 208 1.13 -25.98 0.82
N LYS A 209 0.57 -26.44 -0.31
CA LYS A 209 1.32 -27.23 -1.30
C LYS A 209 2.40 -26.39 -1.98
N ILE A 210 2.08 -25.16 -2.38
CA ILE A 210 3.04 -24.21 -2.95
C ILE A 210 4.22 -23.99 -1.99
N VAL A 211 3.96 -23.70 -0.71
CA VAL A 211 4.98 -23.56 0.34
C VAL A 211 5.85 -24.81 0.43
N SER A 212 5.23 -26.01 0.45
CA SER A 212 5.98 -27.26 0.57
C SER A 212 6.97 -27.48 -0.57
N VAL A 213 6.64 -27.03 -1.79
CA VAL A 213 7.52 -27.11 -2.96
C VAL A 213 8.61 -26.06 -2.88
N LEU A 214 8.24 -24.80 -2.61
CA LEU A 214 9.17 -23.67 -2.59
C LEU A 214 10.18 -23.72 -1.42
N ALA A 215 9.82 -24.35 -0.30
CA ALA A 215 10.68 -24.51 0.86
C ALA A 215 11.75 -25.60 0.70
N THR A 216 11.73 -26.38 -0.39
CA THR A 216 12.77 -27.39 -0.65
C THR A 216 14.13 -26.76 -0.94
N ASN A 217 15.22 -27.50 -0.71
CA ASN A 217 16.59 -27.07 -1.06
C ASN A 217 16.95 -27.37 -2.53
N LYS A 218 15.99 -27.24 -3.44
CA LYS A 218 16.16 -27.49 -4.88
C LYS A 218 16.45 -26.20 -5.63
N SER A 219 16.95 -26.32 -6.86
CA SER A 219 17.12 -25.18 -7.76
C SER A 219 15.78 -24.51 -8.11
N LEU A 220 15.80 -23.25 -8.55
CA LEU A 220 14.58 -22.57 -9.01
C LEU A 220 13.90 -23.31 -10.15
N ALA A 221 14.68 -23.87 -11.09
CA ALA A 221 14.17 -24.66 -12.19
C ALA A 221 13.39 -25.90 -11.72
N GLU A 222 13.96 -26.65 -10.77
CA GLU A 222 13.30 -27.82 -10.19
C GLU A 222 12.07 -27.45 -9.36
N LYS A 223 12.10 -26.31 -8.63
CA LYS A 223 10.94 -25.81 -7.89
C LYS A 223 9.81 -25.42 -8.84
N SER A 224 10.09 -24.64 -9.87
CA SER A 224 9.12 -24.24 -10.90
C SER A 224 8.52 -25.46 -11.60
N LYS A 225 9.35 -26.44 -11.97
CA LYS A 225 8.86 -27.69 -12.56
C LYS A 225 7.97 -28.46 -11.60
N ALA A 226 8.36 -28.59 -10.33
CA ALA A 226 7.56 -29.29 -9.33
C ALA A 226 6.21 -28.61 -9.03
N LEU A 227 6.13 -27.28 -9.16
CA LEU A 227 4.86 -26.55 -9.08
C LEU A 227 3.93 -26.91 -10.25
N VAL A 228 4.46 -26.85 -11.48
CA VAL A 228 3.71 -27.24 -12.69
C VAL A 228 3.27 -28.69 -12.64
N ASP A 229 4.17 -29.60 -12.30
CA ASP A 229 3.87 -31.04 -12.20
C ASP A 229 2.77 -31.28 -11.15
N ALA A 230 2.84 -30.63 -9.99
CA ALA A 230 1.82 -30.78 -8.95
C ALA A 230 0.43 -30.27 -9.40
N ALA A 231 0.35 -29.14 -10.12
CA ALA A 231 -0.90 -28.64 -10.68
C ALA A 231 -1.46 -29.55 -11.78
N ASN A 232 -0.58 -30.07 -12.63
CA ASN A 232 -0.93 -31.05 -13.64
C ASN A 232 -1.45 -32.35 -13.01
N ASP A 233 -0.83 -32.84 -11.94
CA ASP A 233 -1.25 -34.05 -11.24
C ASP A 233 -2.58 -33.89 -10.50
N ALA A 234 -2.91 -32.68 -10.05
CA ALA A 234 -4.21 -32.34 -9.49
C ALA A 234 -5.32 -32.17 -10.54
N GLY A 235 -4.98 -32.15 -11.83
CA GLY A 235 -5.94 -32.17 -12.93
C GLY A 235 -5.45 -31.47 -14.19
N GLY A 236 -4.67 -30.39 -14.05
CA GLY A 236 -4.15 -29.59 -15.16
C GLY A 236 -5.27 -29.03 -16.05
N ASN A 237 -6.28 -28.43 -15.43
CA ASN A 237 -7.49 -27.98 -16.13
C ASN A 237 -7.28 -26.71 -16.97
N ASP A 238 -6.23 -25.94 -16.67
CA ASP A 238 -5.87 -24.73 -17.40
C ASP A 238 -4.39 -24.67 -17.78
N ASN A 239 -4.00 -23.62 -18.49
CA ASN A 239 -2.60 -23.24 -18.69
C ASN A 239 -1.96 -22.90 -17.34
N ILE A 240 -0.70 -23.29 -17.16
CA ILE A 240 0.00 -23.19 -15.87
C ILE A 240 1.30 -22.45 -16.11
N THR A 241 1.41 -21.25 -15.56
CA THR A 241 2.61 -20.43 -15.67
C THR A 241 3.11 -20.03 -14.29
N ALA A 242 4.41 -20.15 -14.07
CA ALA A 242 5.06 -19.80 -12.81
C ALA A 242 6.43 -19.16 -13.05
N VAL A 243 6.66 -18.00 -12.42
CA VAL A 243 7.93 -17.27 -12.44
C VAL A 243 8.39 -17.04 -11.02
N LEU A 244 9.62 -17.49 -10.72
CA LEU A 244 10.27 -17.32 -9.43
C LEU A 244 11.37 -16.27 -9.55
N VAL A 245 11.46 -15.38 -8.55
CA VAL A 245 12.57 -14.42 -8.38
C VAL A 245 13.02 -14.49 -6.93
N VAL A 246 14.31 -14.65 -6.68
CA VAL A 246 14.87 -14.81 -5.33
C VAL A 246 15.87 -13.71 -5.00
N ASN A 247 15.83 -13.22 -3.76
CA ASN A 247 16.89 -12.38 -3.22
C ASN A 247 17.84 -13.22 -2.38
N ASN A 248 18.94 -13.67 -2.99
CA ASN A 248 20.01 -14.40 -2.31
C ASN A 248 21.18 -13.51 -1.88
N ASN A 249 21.06 -12.18 -1.93
CA ASN A 249 22.14 -11.30 -1.48
C ASN A 249 22.36 -11.51 0.02
N PRO A 250 23.61 -11.65 0.50
CA PRO A 250 23.87 -11.71 1.93
C PRO A 250 23.28 -10.45 2.59
N PRO A 251 22.65 -10.58 3.77
CA PRO A 251 22.07 -9.42 4.44
C PRO A 251 23.16 -8.36 4.62
N LYS A 252 22.93 -7.16 4.08
CA LYS A 252 23.82 -6.02 4.30
C LYS A 252 23.80 -5.69 5.79
N GLN A 253 24.77 -6.20 6.54
CA GLN A 253 25.01 -5.77 7.92
C GLN A 253 25.39 -4.29 7.85
N LYS A 254 24.44 -3.41 8.16
CA LYS A 254 24.83 -2.08 8.64
C LYS A 254 25.49 -2.33 10.00
N PRO A 255 26.73 -1.85 10.23
CA PRO A 255 27.30 -1.86 11.58
C PRO A 255 26.27 -1.26 12.51
N ALA A 256 25.96 -1.95 13.62
CA ALA A 256 25.16 -1.34 14.68
C ALA A 256 25.82 0.01 15.00
N PRO A 257 25.03 1.10 15.17
CA PRO A 257 25.59 2.33 15.70
C PRO A 257 26.32 1.98 16.99
N VAL A 258 27.63 2.19 17.02
CA VAL A 258 28.40 2.06 18.25
C VAL A 258 27.69 2.96 19.27
N PRO A 259 27.29 2.44 20.45
CA PRO A 259 26.73 3.28 21.48
C PRO A 259 27.70 4.44 21.69
N LEU A 260 27.22 5.68 21.51
CA LEU A 260 28.02 6.84 21.85
C LEU A 260 28.41 6.69 23.32
N GLU A 261 29.70 6.48 23.58
CA GLU A 261 30.23 6.53 24.93
C GLU A 261 29.82 7.89 25.50
N ARG A 262 28.95 7.85 26.52
CA ARG A 262 28.71 9.02 27.36
C ARG A 262 30.06 9.40 27.93
N LYS A 263 30.64 10.51 27.45
CA LYS A 263 31.66 11.21 28.21
C LYS A 263 31.06 11.48 29.58
N LYS A 264 31.65 10.86 30.60
CA LYS A 264 31.39 11.21 31.99
C LYS A 264 31.88 12.63 32.16
N ASP A 265 30.98 13.60 32.06
CA ASP A 265 31.27 14.95 32.54
C ASP A 265 31.53 14.84 34.04
N ALA A 266 32.74 15.20 34.41
CA ALA A 266 33.20 15.20 35.78
C ALA A 266 32.31 16.13 36.61
N THR A 267 31.69 15.55 37.63
CA THR A 267 30.92 16.27 38.64
C THR A 267 31.89 17.12 39.47
N THR A 268 31.92 18.43 39.25
CA THR A 268 32.49 19.37 40.23
C THR A 268 31.34 19.89 41.08
N THR A 269 31.26 19.35 42.30
CA THR A 269 30.35 19.77 43.36
C THR A 269 30.70 21.17 43.86
N ALA A 270 29.74 22.10 43.85
CA ALA A 270 29.73 23.27 44.72
C ALA A 270 28.39 23.29 45.49
N PRO A 271 28.41 23.44 46.83
CA PRO A 271 27.20 23.33 47.65
C PRO A 271 26.41 24.62 47.63
N VAL A 272 25.08 24.52 47.44
CA VAL A 272 24.15 25.64 47.63
C VAL A 272 23.55 25.52 49.03
N THR A 273 23.97 26.42 49.91
CA THR A 273 23.35 26.69 51.21
C THR A 273 22.11 27.56 51.03
N ASN A 274 20.99 27.15 51.63
CA ASN A 274 19.78 27.95 51.78
C ASN A 274 19.96 28.96 52.91
N GLU A 275 19.71 30.24 52.66
CA GLU A 275 19.24 31.18 53.68
C GLU A 275 18.24 32.17 53.09
N VAL A 276 17.17 32.40 53.85
CA VAL A 276 15.99 33.24 53.58
C VAL A 276 16.10 34.51 54.40
N LEU A 277 15.51 35.62 53.91
CA LEU A 277 14.76 36.73 54.59
C LEU A 277 15.02 38.10 53.90
N PRO A 278 14.21 39.18 54.13
CA PRO A 278 12.93 39.45 53.47
C PRO A 278 12.80 40.91 52.92
N ALA A 279 11.56 41.27 52.53
CA ALA A 279 11.07 42.40 51.74
C ALA A 279 11.38 43.86 52.16
N LYS A 280 11.30 44.81 51.19
CA LYS A 280 10.47 46.04 51.27
C LYS A 280 10.36 46.88 49.98
N ASP A 281 9.11 47.19 49.65
CA ASP A 281 8.47 48.45 49.21
C ASP A 281 9.12 49.47 48.24
N ILE A 282 8.47 49.59 47.08
CA ILE A 282 7.88 50.78 46.40
C ILE A 282 8.44 52.18 46.74
N ALA A 283 8.91 52.91 45.72
CA ALA A 283 8.61 54.33 45.51
C ALA A 283 8.84 54.74 44.04
N GLY A 284 7.80 55.26 43.39
CA GLY A 284 7.88 55.91 42.07
C GLY A 284 7.99 57.43 42.17
N THR A 285 8.27 58.11 41.06
CA THR A 285 7.86 59.47 40.67
C THR A 285 8.39 59.74 39.25
N LYS A 286 7.80 60.51 38.33
CA LYS A 286 6.55 61.29 38.21
C LYS A 286 6.47 61.76 36.74
N SER A 287 5.28 62.25 36.34
CA SER A 287 5.00 63.36 35.39
C SER A 287 4.53 62.95 33.97
N ASN A 288 3.52 63.54 33.33
CA ASN A 288 2.30 64.28 33.70
C ASN A 288 1.51 64.58 32.40
N ARG A 289 0.19 64.82 32.51
CA ARG A 289 -0.79 65.37 31.51
C ARG A 289 -1.29 64.41 30.42
N SER A 290 -2.58 64.29 30.09
CA SER A 290 -3.81 65.01 30.49
C SER A 290 -5.07 64.35 29.89
N ARG A 291 -6.20 64.34 30.63
CA ARG A 291 -7.64 64.60 30.25
C ARG A 291 -8.19 63.94 28.95
N ARG A 292 -9.40 63.35 28.84
CA ARG A 292 -10.72 63.47 29.49
C ARG A 292 -11.67 62.37 28.94
N LEU A 293 -12.76 62.10 29.67
CA LEU A 293 -13.91 61.24 29.37
C LEU A 293 -14.57 61.45 27.99
N ALA A 294 -15.15 60.38 27.40
CA ALA A 294 -16.60 60.21 27.18
C ALA A 294 -16.96 58.98 26.28
N LEU A 295 -17.87 58.13 26.76
CA LEU A 295 -18.73 57.23 25.96
C LEU A 295 -19.58 58.06 24.97
N PRO A 296 -19.88 57.62 23.72
CA PRO A 296 -20.86 56.53 23.48
C PRO A 296 -20.63 55.76 22.14
N ALA A 297 -19.86 54.66 22.14
CA ALA A 297 -19.62 53.86 20.92
C ALA A 297 -20.00 52.37 21.04
N LEU A 298 -20.40 51.90 22.23
CA LEU A 298 -20.65 50.47 22.49
C LEU A 298 -22.11 50.04 22.33
N VAL A 299 -23.06 50.98 22.23
CA VAL A 299 -24.50 50.66 22.06
C VAL A 299 -24.90 50.54 20.57
N LEU A 300 -24.16 51.19 19.66
CA LEU A 300 -24.46 51.17 18.22
C LEU A 300 -24.06 49.85 17.54
N VAL A 301 -22.98 49.20 18.02
CA VAL A 301 -22.50 47.92 17.48
C VAL A 301 -23.44 46.77 17.87
N GLY A 302 -24.05 46.84 19.06
CA GLY A 302 -25.02 45.83 19.52
C GLY A 302 -26.33 45.80 18.73
N MET A 303 -26.84 46.95 18.28
CA MET A 303 -28.09 46.99 17.50
C MET A 303 -27.93 46.52 16.05
N LEU A 304 -26.74 46.67 15.44
CA LEU A 304 -26.47 46.21 14.07
C LEU A 304 -26.42 44.68 13.95
N VAL A 305 -25.96 43.98 15.00
CA VAL A 305 -25.89 42.50 15.02
C VAL A 305 -27.29 41.87 15.11
N VAL A 306 -28.23 42.51 15.82
CA VAL A 306 -29.61 42.00 15.96
C VAL A 306 -30.43 42.24 14.69
N ALA A 307 -30.22 43.36 13.99
CA ALA A 307 -30.92 43.66 12.72
C ALA A 307 -30.50 42.69 11.58
N ALA A 308 -29.23 42.28 11.55
CA ALA A 308 -28.72 41.29 10.58
C ALA A 308 -29.26 39.87 10.82
N ALA A 309 -29.50 39.50 12.08
CA ALA A 309 -30.08 38.19 12.43
C ALA A 309 -31.57 38.08 12.06
N ILE A 310 -32.30 39.20 12.01
CA ILE A 310 -33.74 39.23 11.67
C ILE A 310 -33.97 39.22 10.15
N THR A 311 -33.05 39.77 9.35
CA THR A 311 -33.14 39.74 7.88
C THR A 311 -32.71 38.41 7.26
N PHE A 312 -31.81 37.66 7.90
CA PHE A 312 -31.38 36.34 7.39
C PHE A 312 -32.40 35.21 7.63
N LYS A 313 -33.34 35.38 8.56
CA LYS A 313 -34.36 34.36 8.90
C LYS A 313 -35.60 34.37 7.99
N LYS A 314 -35.70 35.32 7.05
CA LYS A 314 -36.88 35.50 6.17
C LYS A 314 -36.75 34.93 4.76
N ASN A 315 -35.65 34.26 4.41
CA ASN A 315 -35.42 33.77 3.06
C ASN A 315 -34.92 32.32 3.00
N THR A 316 -35.77 31.37 3.40
CA THR A 316 -35.67 29.98 2.90
C THR A 316 -37.08 29.46 2.61
N LYS A 317 -37.42 29.37 1.31
CA LYS A 317 -38.63 28.71 0.85
C LYS A 317 -38.42 27.19 0.92
N THR A 318 -39.44 26.52 1.46
CA THR A 318 -39.57 25.08 1.63
C THR A 318 -39.81 24.37 0.29
N THR A 319 -39.01 23.35 -0.01
CA THR A 319 -39.37 22.27 -0.95
C THR A 319 -39.85 21.05 -0.14
N PRO A 320 -40.90 20.33 -0.60
CA PRO A 320 -41.48 19.22 0.15
C PRO A 320 -40.52 18.02 0.17
N LYS A 321 -40.20 17.53 1.37
CA LYS A 321 -39.52 16.25 1.61
C LYS A 321 -40.49 15.10 1.30
N TYR A 322 -40.11 14.23 0.37
CA TYR A 322 -40.68 12.90 0.25
C TYR A 322 -40.19 12.07 1.45
N ILE A 323 -41.10 11.64 2.33
CA ILE A 323 -40.79 10.77 3.47
C ILE A 323 -40.93 9.33 2.98
N LEU A 324 -39.80 8.64 2.80
CA LEU A 324 -39.78 7.19 2.81
C LEU A 324 -39.87 6.72 4.26
N PRO A 325 -40.69 5.71 4.59
CA PRO A 325 -40.79 5.20 5.96
C PRO A 325 -39.42 4.67 6.40
N ALA A 326 -39.03 5.01 7.63
CA ALA A 326 -37.80 4.56 8.25
C ALA A 326 -37.77 3.02 8.27
N GLN A 327 -36.94 2.42 7.42
CA GLN A 327 -36.46 1.08 7.69
C GLN A 327 -35.42 1.19 8.79
N ASP A 328 -35.65 0.39 9.82
CA ASP A 328 -34.89 0.26 11.04
C ASP A 328 -33.44 -0.16 10.71
N VAL A 329 -32.57 0.81 10.46
CA VAL A 329 -31.11 0.60 10.43
C VAL A 329 -30.71 0.39 11.88
N GLN A 330 -30.80 -0.87 12.31
CA GLN A 330 -30.24 -1.34 13.55
C GLN A 330 -28.82 -0.78 13.71
N LYS A 331 -28.65 0.01 14.77
CA LYS A 331 -27.36 0.34 15.39
C LYS A 331 -26.43 -0.87 15.36
N LYS A 332 -25.42 -0.83 14.48
CA LYS A 332 -24.40 -1.88 14.44
C LYS A 332 -23.06 -1.35 13.92
N ASN A 333 -22.56 -0.26 14.51
CA ASN A 333 -21.18 0.22 14.30
C ASN A 333 -20.60 0.91 15.55
N GLU A 334 -21.06 0.55 16.75
CA GLU A 334 -20.55 1.12 18.01
C GLU A 334 -19.45 0.33 18.79
N PRO A 335 -18.63 -0.59 18.22
CA PRO A 335 -17.49 -1.13 18.97
C PRO A 335 -16.08 -0.65 18.54
N LEU A 336 -15.87 -0.11 17.34
CA LEU A 336 -14.50 0.14 16.83
C LEU A 336 -13.94 1.54 17.15
N THR A 337 -14.78 2.59 17.06
CA THR A 337 -14.39 3.96 17.43
C THR A 337 -14.07 4.08 18.92
N GLN A 338 -14.74 3.29 19.77
CA GLN A 338 -14.45 3.23 21.21
C GLN A 338 -13.16 2.46 21.54
N LEU A 339 -12.73 1.52 20.69
CA LEU A 339 -11.49 0.75 20.88
C LEU A 339 -10.23 1.62 20.65
N LEU A 340 -10.32 2.59 19.72
CA LEU A 340 -9.24 3.54 19.41
C LEU A 340 -9.15 4.72 20.40
N LEU A 341 -10.27 5.11 21.02
CA LEU A 341 -10.33 6.21 21.99
C LEU A 341 -9.91 5.83 23.43
N HIS A 342 -9.75 4.53 23.75
CA HIS A 342 -9.42 4.05 25.12
C HIS A 342 -8.14 3.21 25.24
N ILE A 343 -7.14 3.39 24.37
CA ILE A 343 -5.84 2.72 24.54
C ILE A 343 -5.06 3.39 25.69
N ASN A 344 -5.43 3.08 26.93
CA ASN A 344 -4.86 3.71 28.14
C ASN A 344 -3.77 2.90 28.85
N ASP A 345 -3.48 1.66 28.44
CA ASP A 345 -2.41 0.87 29.07
C ASP A 345 -1.41 0.28 28.08
N SER A 346 -0.21 0.02 28.62
CA SER A 346 0.90 -0.66 27.96
C SER A 346 0.58 -2.15 27.73
N THR A 347 -0.40 -2.47 26.87
CA THR A 347 -0.75 -3.86 26.57
C THR A 347 -1.19 -4.09 25.13
N LYS A 348 -0.73 -5.23 24.60
CA LYS A 348 -1.06 -5.89 23.33
C LYS A 348 -2.56 -5.91 23.05
N ILE A 349 -2.97 -5.49 21.86
CA ILE A 349 -4.31 -5.78 21.35
C ILE A 349 -4.26 -7.13 20.63
N TYR A 350 -5.00 -8.12 21.17
CA TYR A 350 -5.32 -9.38 20.52
C TYR A 350 -6.54 -9.19 19.63
N GLY A 351 -6.38 -9.52 18.34
CA GLY A 351 -7.44 -9.90 17.39
C GLY A 351 -8.59 -8.90 17.19
N LEU A 352 -8.69 -8.33 15.98
CA LEU A 352 -10.01 -8.00 15.45
C LEU A 352 -10.79 -9.31 15.29
N ALA A 353 -11.38 -9.78 16.38
CA ALA A 353 -12.20 -10.98 16.40
C ALA A 353 -13.62 -10.59 15.98
N ALA A 354 -13.90 -10.55 14.67
CA ALA A 354 -15.22 -10.79 14.09
C ALA A 354 -15.20 -10.58 12.57
N LYS A 355 -15.31 -11.68 11.81
CA LYS A 355 -15.99 -11.87 10.50
C LYS A 355 -15.86 -10.88 9.32
N GLU A 356 -15.28 -9.70 9.50
CA GLU A 356 -15.02 -8.68 8.48
C GLU A 356 -13.67 -8.02 8.85
N ASN A 357 -12.63 -8.28 8.06
CA ASN A 357 -11.25 -7.84 8.34
C ASN A 357 -10.92 -6.48 7.70
N VAL A 358 -11.93 -5.72 7.28
CA VAL A 358 -11.77 -4.39 6.67
C VAL A 358 -12.22 -3.30 7.63
N LEU A 359 -11.34 -2.35 7.86
CA LEU A 359 -11.61 -1.10 8.56
C LEU A 359 -11.60 0.04 7.55
N GLU A 360 -12.78 0.53 7.19
CA GLU A 360 -12.92 1.75 6.40
C GLU A 360 -12.82 2.97 7.32
N ILE A 361 -11.94 3.91 7.00
CA ILE A 361 -11.72 5.11 7.80
C ILE A 361 -12.02 6.38 6.99
N MET A 362 -12.62 7.35 7.68
CA MET A 362 -12.94 8.67 7.14
C MET A 362 -11.99 9.76 7.65
N ASP A 363 -11.09 9.41 8.57
CA ASP A 363 -10.05 10.29 9.11
C ASP A 363 -8.83 9.48 9.57
N ALA A 364 -7.70 10.16 9.74
CA ALA A 364 -6.42 9.55 10.05
C ALA A 364 -6.42 8.98 11.46
N ILE A 365 -5.86 7.78 11.63
CA ILE A 365 -5.63 7.21 12.95
C ILE A 365 -4.39 7.85 13.56
N VAL A 366 -4.57 8.71 14.57
CA VAL A 366 -3.46 9.41 15.23
C VAL A 366 -2.93 8.60 16.41
N ILE A 367 -1.64 8.23 16.38
CA ILE A 367 -0.93 7.57 17.47
C ILE A 367 0.00 8.58 18.17
N SER A 368 -0.28 8.85 19.44
CA SER A 368 0.50 9.78 20.28
C SER A 368 1.21 9.11 21.47
N LYS A 369 1.37 7.78 21.46
CA LYS A 369 1.90 6.99 22.60
C LYS A 369 3.40 6.75 22.48
N ASP A 370 4.11 6.78 23.61
CA ASP A 370 5.56 6.54 23.70
C ASP A 370 6.02 5.18 23.16
N SER A 371 5.24 4.11 23.31
CA SER A 371 5.54 2.80 22.74
C SER A 371 4.27 2.05 22.39
N PHE A 372 4.23 1.39 21.22
CA PHE A 372 3.03 0.78 20.68
C PHE A 372 3.36 -0.47 19.84
N TYR A 373 2.65 -1.57 20.07
CA TYR A 373 2.73 -2.78 19.24
C TYR A 373 1.32 -3.14 18.75
N LEU A 374 1.11 -3.12 17.44
CA LEU A 374 -0.15 -3.50 16.81
C LEU A 374 0.06 -4.72 15.92
N LYS A 375 -0.70 -5.78 16.21
CA LYS A 375 -0.76 -6.96 15.35
C LYS A 375 -2.15 -7.05 14.72
N GLY A 376 -2.21 -6.81 13.42
CA GLY A 376 -3.46 -6.78 12.65
C GLY A 376 -3.96 -8.14 12.20
N ASN A 377 -3.14 -9.19 12.25
CA ASN A 377 -3.48 -10.53 11.72
C ASN A 377 -4.01 -10.51 10.27
N GLY A 378 -3.54 -9.59 9.43
CA GLY A 378 -3.96 -9.43 8.05
C GLY A 378 -5.10 -8.44 7.83
N ALA A 379 -5.51 -7.69 8.86
CA ALA A 379 -6.54 -6.66 8.72
C ALA A 379 -6.18 -5.59 7.68
N THR A 380 -7.17 -5.19 6.90
CA THR A 380 -7.07 -4.17 5.84
C THR A 380 -7.69 -2.88 6.34
N ILE A 381 -6.89 -1.81 6.39
CA ILE A 381 -7.34 -0.44 6.61
C ILE A 381 -7.50 0.19 5.23
N MET A 382 -8.67 0.76 4.94
CA MET A 382 -9.00 1.34 3.64
C MET A 382 -9.60 2.74 3.82
N ALA A 383 -9.27 3.65 2.91
CA ALA A 383 -9.91 4.96 2.87
C ALA A 383 -11.35 4.82 2.33
N ASP A 384 -12.30 5.55 2.92
CA ASP A 384 -13.55 5.85 2.22
C ASP A 384 -13.22 6.54 0.88
N SER A 385 -14.02 6.28 -0.14
CA SER A 385 -13.97 6.87 -1.48
C SER A 385 -13.73 8.39 -1.51
N LEU A 386 -14.19 9.13 -0.49
CA LEU A 386 -14.03 10.57 -0.36
C LEU A 386 -12.81 11.01 0.46
N TYR A 387 -12.15 10.09 1.18
CA TYR A 387 -11.03 10.39 2.05
C TYR A 387 -9.69 10.30 1.30
N LYS A 388 -8.92 11.40 1.32
CA LYS A 388 -7.59 11.50 0.68
C LYS A 388 -6.46 11.74 1.69
N GLY A 389 -6.73 11.60 2.98
CA GLY A 389 -5.73 11.84 4.02
C GLY A 389 -4.82 10.64 4.27
N ALA A 390 -4.03 10.72 5.34
CA ALA A 390 -3.13 9.64 5.71
C ALA A 390 -3.86 8.54 6.49
N ALA A 391 -3.50 7.26 6.29
CA ALA A 391 -4.16 6.21 7.07
C ALA A 391 -3.81 6.28 8.56
N LEU A 392 -2.53 6.55 8.84
CA LEU A 392 -1.98 6.59 10.18
C LEU A 392 -1.03 7.77 10.37
N VAL A 393 -1.16 8.49 11.48
CA VAL A 393 -0.26 9.60 11.84
C VAL A 393 0.38 9.30 13.18
N ILE A 394 1.70 9.11 13.19
CA ILE A 394 2.49 8.85 14.39
C ILE A 394 3.17 10.14 14.81
N ASN A 395 2.83 10.61 16.00
CA ASN A 395 3.37 11.84 16.57
C ASN A 395 4.73 11.63 17.25
N SER A 396 5.45 12.74 17.42
CA SER A 396 6.83 12.80 17.95
C SER A 396 7.06 12.29 19.37
N SER A 397 6.01 12.05 20.15
CA SER A 397 6.12 11.40 21.45
C SER A 397 6.46 9.91 21.34
N ALA A 398 6.17 9.26 20.20
CA ALA A 398 6.38 7.84 20.05
C ALA A 398 7.86 7.47 19.87
N LYS A 399 8.40 6.62 20.74
CA LYS A 399 9.79 6.16 20.73
C LYS A 399 9.96 4.80 20.07
N HIS A 400 9.00 3.89 20.28
CA HIS A 400 9.04 2.53 19.73
C HIS A 400 7.68 2.09 19.23
N ILE A 401 7.50 2.08 17.90
CA ILE A 401 6.27 1.55 17.28
C ILE A 401 6.59 0.29 16.50
N VAL A 402 5.80 -0.76 16.69
CA VAL A 402 5.84 -1.96 15.87
C VAL A 402 4.46 -2.22 15.31
N LEU A 403 4.35 -2.26 13.99
CA LEU A 403 3.15 -2.69 13.29
C LEU A 403 3.43 -4.06 12.67
N ASP A 404 2.48 -4.97 12.78
CA ASP A 404 2.62 -6.34 12.33
C ASP A 404 1.36 -6.81 11.61
N SER A 405 1.50 -7.34 10.40
CA SER A 405 0.44 -8.01 9.65
C SER A 405 -0.78 -7.11 9.41
N LEU A 406 -0.59 -6.01 8.67
CA LEU A 406 -1.63 -5.05 8.28
C LEU A 406 -1.52 -4.71 6.79
N VAL A 407 -2.65 -4.35 6.18
CA VAL A 407 -2.73 -3.84 4.82
C VAL A 407 -3.30 -2.43 4.87
N PHE A 408 -2.67 -1.47 4.19
CA PHE A 408 -3.20 -0.13 3.98
C PHE A 408 -3.57 0.01 2.51
N LYS A 409 -4.82 0.38 2.21
CA LYS A 409 -5.34 0.41 0.84
C LYS A 409 -5.96 1.77 0.49
N ASN A 410 -5.65 2.28 -0.70
CA ASN A 410 -6.27 3.46 -1.32
C ASN A 410 -6.06 4.78 -0.54
N PHE A 411 -4.85 5.00 0.01
CA PHE A 411 -4.50 6.27 0.69
C PHE A 411 -3.49 7.08 -0.12
N ASP A 412 -3.61 8.41 -0.15
CA ASP A 412 -2.55 9.26 -0.70
C ASP A 412 -1.24 9.08 0.09
N VAL A 413 -1.34 8.95 1.42
CA VAL A 413 -0.22 8.63 2.30
C VAL A 413 -0.61 7.46 3.20
N GLY A 414 0.08 6.33 3.12
CA GLY A 414 -0.19 5.20 4.00
C GLY A 414 0.06 5.58 5.47
N MET A 415 1.23 6.14 5.76
CA MET A 415 1.60 6.54 7.12
C MET A 415 2.42 7.81 7.17
N ILE A 416 2.16 8.69 8.13
CA ILE A 416 3.00 9.83 8.47
C ILE A 416 3.70 9.53 9.80
N VAL A 417 5.02 9.67 9.85
CA VAL A 417 5.83 9.39 11.05
C VAL A 417 6.63 10.63 11.43
N GLN A 418 6.42 11.14 12.65
CA GLN A 418 7.15 12.29 13.18
C GLN A 418 8.17 11.84 14.21
N LYS A 419 9.49 12.00 13.98
CA LYS A 419 10.56 11.77 14.99
C LYS A 419 10.54 10.40 15.72
N SER A 420 9.88 9.38 15.17
CA SER A 420 9.71 8.07 15.82
C SER A 420 10.41 6.93 15.08
N ASN A 421 10.95 5.97 15.84
CA ASN A 421 11.39 4.70 15.29
C ASN A 421 10.20 3.78 15.11
N ILE A 422 9.95 3.36 13.86
CA ILE A 422 8.90 2.41 13.52
C ILE A 422 9.49 1.13 12.95
N ILE A 423 8.93 0.00 13.35
CA ILE A 423 9.23 -1.33 12.85
C ILE A 423 7.96 -1.83 12.14
N LEU A 424 8.04 -2.03 10.84
CA LEU A 424 6.96 -2.60 10.04
C LEU A 424 7.28 -4.08 9.78
N LYS A 425 6.39 -4.97 10.22
CA LYS A 425 6.46 -6.42 9.98
C LYS A 425 5.26 -6.83 9.15
N ASN A 426 5.46 -7.49 8.01
CA ASN A 426 4.37 -7.97 7.16
C ASN A 426 3.31 -6.90 6.83
N ILE A 427 3.76 -5.69 6.50
CA ILE A 427 2.90 -4.56 6.15
C ILE A 427 2.81 -4.44 4.63
N ARG A 428 1.60 -4.29 4.10
CA ARG A 428 1.36 -4.02 2.67
C ARG A 428 0.74 -2.64 2.49
N PHE A 429 1.15 -1.96 1.42
CA PHE A 429 0.56 -0.71 0.97
C PHE A 429 0.07 -0.90 -0.46
N ILE A 430 -1.25 -0.87 -0.66
CA ILE A 430 -1.93 -1.12 -1.94
C ILE A 430 -2.51 0.21 -2.42
N ASN A 431 -2.15 0.64 -3.63
CA ASN A 431 -2.57 1.93 -4.19
C ASN A 431 -2.29 3.12 -3.25
N CYS A 432 -1.17 3.05 -2.50
CA CYS A 432 -0.72 4.17 -1.70
C CYS A 432 0.29 5.01 -2.46
N ARG A 433 0.00 6.29 -2.71
CA ARG A 433 0.94 7.18 -3.43
C ARG A 433 2.25 7.34 -2.66
N VAL A 434 2.17 7.47 -1.34
CA VAL A 434 3.34 7.50 -0.45
C VAL A 434 3.14 6.48 0.68
N PRO A 435 3.81 5.31 0.66
CA PRO A 435 3.63 4.30 1.71
C PRO A 435 3.93 4.82 3.12
N VAL A 436 5.08 5.46 3.30
CA VAL A 436 5.52 6.06 4.57
C VAL A 436 6.17 7.40 4.32
N GLN A 437 5.68 8.45 4.96
CA GLN A 437 6.23 9.80 4.94
C GLN A 437 6.82 10.14 6.31
N TYR A 438 8.11 10.50 6.34
CA TYR A 438 8.74 11.03 7.56
C TYR A 438 8.65 12.55 7.60
N SER A 439 8.02 13.09 8.63
CA SER A 439 7.90 14.53 8.87
C SER A 439 8.83 14.97 10.00
N LEU A 440 9.83 15.79 9.67
CA LEU A 440 10.77 16.36 10.62
C LEU A 440 10.35 17.79 10.96
N SER A 441 10.08 18.07 12.25
CA SER A 441 9.78 19.43 12.71
C SER A 441 11.03 20.05 13.37
N PHE A 442 11.52 21.08 12.69
CA PHE A 442 12.49 22.11 13.07
C PHE A 442 11.99 23.04 14.20
N PRO A 443 12.47 23.09 15.45
CA PRO A 443 12.20 24.26 16.31
C PRO A 443 12.81 25.51 15.67
N ASP A 444 12.11 26.65 15.70
CA ASP A 444 12.41 27.96 15.07
C ASP A 444 13.85 28.50 15.23
N SER A 445 14.81 27.81 14.64
CA SER A 445 16.20 28.18 14.58
C SER A 445 16.76 27.68 13.26
N LEU A 446 17.58 28.53 12.64
CA LEU A 446 18.23 28.27 11.36
C LEU A 446 19.04 26.97 11.46
N VAL A 447 18.53 25.86 10.93
CA VAL A 447 19.29 24.62 10.83
C VAL A 447 20.19 24.73 9.61
N SER A 448 21.43 25.18 9.82
CA SER A 448 22.51 24.97 8.85
C SER A 448 23.17 23.63 9.16
N GLY A 449 22.94 22.64 8.29
CA GLY A 449 23.49 21.30 8.43
C GLY A 449 23.64 20.63 7.08
N ARG A 450 24.82 20.05 6.81
CA ARG A 450 25.08 19.25 5.61
C ARG A 450 24.60 17.82 5.90
N CYS A 451 23.50 17.42 5.30
CA CYS A 451 23.08 16.02 5.28
C CYS A 451 24.01 15.27 4.30
N LYS A 452 24.83 14.35 4.79
CA LYS A 452 25.59 13.45 3.92
C LYS A 452 24.69 12.23 3.65
N ASP A 453 24.46 11.98 2.37
CA ASP A 453 23.85 10.76 1.82
C ASP A 453 22.31 10.61 1.92
N SER A 454 21.56 11.64 1.54
CA SER A 454 20.15 11.48 1.14
C SER A 454 19.83 12.39 -0.04
N ILE A 455 19.64 11.79 -1.22
CA ILE A 455 19.26 12.50 -2.45
C ILE A 455 17.81 12.96 -2.29
N PHE A 456 17.62 14.26 -2.08
CA PHE A 456 16.34 14.93 -2.33
C PHE A 456 16.53 15.85 -3.53
N ILE A 457 15.89 15.51 -4.64
CA ILE A 457 15.80 16.40 -5.82
C ILE A 457 14.69 17.40 -5.51
N ASN A 458 15.07 18.65 -5.28
CA ASN A 458 14.13 19.77 -5.24
C ASN A 458 14.19 20.49 -6.59
N ASN A 459 13.23 20.22 -7.47
CA ASN A 459 13.04 21.00 -8.69
C ASN A 459 12.24 22.26 -8.36
N SER A 460 12.96 23.28 -7.88
CA SER A 460 12.48 24.66 -7.91
C SER A 460 13.66 25.57 -8.19
N ASN A 461 13.96 25.73 -9.48
CA ASN A 461 14.54 26.89 -10.17
C ASN A 461 15.38 26.43 -11.38
N LEU A 462 14.72 26.31 -12.54
CA LEU A 462 15.38 26.46 -13.82
C LEU A 462 15.11 27.88 -14.32
N LYS A 463 16.20 28.65 -14.47
CA LYS A 463 16.27 29.76 -15.41
C LYS A 463 16.34 29.22 -16.83
#